data_AF-F5LHH6-F1
#
_entry.id   AF-F5LHH6-F1
#
_cell.length_a   1.000
_cell.length_b   1.000
_cell.length_c   1.000
_cell.angle_alpha   90.00
_cell.angle_beta   90.00
_cell.angle_gamma   90.00
#
_symmetry.space_group_name_H-M   'P 1'
#
loop_
_entity.id
_entity.type
_entity.pdbx_description
1 polymer ?
#
loop_
_entity_poly.entity_id
_entity_poly.type
_entity_poly.pdbx_seq_one_letter_code
_entity_poly.pdbx_strand_id
1 'polypeptide(L)'
;MNKTFVVGIILILIGIAWGLLLDGIGMREWLLLLSGIVLGIIAGLVQRWAVVRQRLGLITPDKKRLWIIGVIVVLVIVKVAINVFIPSYLATSNSGIYLSIVYAIGGLLLGHALYLRFKPMPQPAKLRDNRM
;
A
#
# COMPACT_ATOMS: atom_id res chain seq x y z
N MET A 1 -17.56 -8.33 1.75
CA MET A 1 -16.49 -7.30 1.83
C MET A 1 -15.13 -7.99 1.77
N ASN A 2 -14.17 -7.51 0.97
CA ASN A 2 -12.84 -8.15 0.87
C ASN A 2 -12.08 -7.98 2.19
N LYS A 3 -11.67 -9.08 2.84
CA LYS A 3 -10.95 -9.05 4.13
C LYS A 3 -9.77 -8.08 4.14
N THR A 4 -9.02 -8.01 3.03
CA THR A 4 -7.87 -7.10 2.87
C THR A 4 -8.27 -5.62 2.97
N PHE A 5 -9.42 -5.26 2.40
CA PHE A 5 -9.95 -3.90 2.45
C PHE A 5 -10.34 -3.50 3.87
N VAL A 6 -11.03 -4.42 4.57
CA VAL A 6 -11.46 -4.21 5.97
C VAL A 6 -10.25 -4.00 6.87
N VAL A 7 -9.23 -4.85 6.75
CA VAL A 7 -7.99 -4.71 7.52
C VAL A 7 -7.32 -3.36 7.23
N GLY A 8 -7.24 -2.95 5.95
CA GLY A 8 -6.69 -1.64 5.59
C GLY A 8 -7.42 -0.46 6.24
N ILE A 9 -8.76 -0.48 6.25
CA ILE A 9 -9.57 0.56 6.92
C ILE A 9 -9.34 0.54 8.43
N ILE A 10 -9.43 -0.62 9.07
CA ILE A 10 -9.25 -0.74 10.53
C ILE A 10 -7.89 -0.21 10.94
N LEU A 11 -6.85 -0.54 10.17
CA LEU A 11 -5.49 -0.10 10.46
C LEU A 11 -5.36 1.43 10.38
N ILE A 12 -6.02 2.08 9.43
CA ILE A 12 -6.09 3.55 9.36
C ILE A 12 -6.89 4.12 10.53
N LEU A 13 -8.04 3.54 10.89
CA LEU A 13 -8.84 4.03 12.02
C LEU A 13 -8.07 3.95 13.34
N ILE A 14 -7.36 2.85 13.58
CA ILE A 14 -6.45 2.69 14.73
C ILE A 14 -5.35 3.75 14.66
N GLY A 15 -4.77 3.97 13.48
CA GLY A 15 -3.79 5.04 13.27
C GLY A 15 -4.35 6.44 13.56
N ILE A 16 -5.61 6.72 13.21
CA ILE A 16 -6.26 8.00 13.52
C ILE A 16 -6.39 8.17 15.03
N ALA A 17 -6.95 7.15 15.71
CA ALA A 17 -7.09 7.16 17.16
C ALA A 17 -5.73 7.35 17.85
N TRP A 18 -4.68 6.67 17.37
CA TRP A 18 -3.33 6.81 17.91
C TRP A 18 -2.73 8.20 17.65
N GLY A 19 -2.90 8.75 16.43
CA GLY A 19 -2.42 10.09 16.09
C GLY A 19 -3.06 11.19 16.93
N LEU A 20 -4.34 11.04 17.30
CA LEU A 20 -5.05 11.99 18.17
C LEU A 20 -4.56 11.97 19.62
N LEU A 21 -3.87 10.91 20.06
CA LEU A 21 -3.28 10.78 21.39
C LEU A 21 -1.84 11.32 21.48
N LEU A 22 -1.28 11.82 20.37
CA LEU A 22 0.09 12.32 20.30
C LEU A 22 0.10 13.85 20.21
N ASP A 23 0.75 14.50 21.17
CA ASP A 23 0.84 15.97 21.24
C ASP A 23 1.60 16.61 20.06
N GLY A 24 2.38 15.81 19.32
CA GLY A 24 3.21 16.26 18.19
C GLY A 24 2.53 16.21 16.82
N ILE A 25 1.25 15.84 16.73
CA ILE A 25 0.54 15.67 15.46
C ILE A 25 -0.27 16.93 15.12
N GLY A 26 0.33 17.81 14.31
CA GLY A 26 -0.33 18.96 13.72
C GLY A 26 -0.91 18.70 12.33
N MET A 27 -1.45 19.75 11.71
CA MET A 27 -2.02 19.67 10.35
C MET A 27 -0.99 19.21 9.31
N ARG A 28 0.28 19.62 9.47
CA ARG A 28 1.38 19.20 8.58
C ARG A 28 1.60 17.69 8.65
N GLU A 29 1.59 17.11 9.84
CA GLU A 29 1.74 15.68 10.09
C GLU A 29 0.57 14.91 9.49
N TRP A 30 -0.67 15.40 9.66
CA TRP A 30 -1.84 14.79 9.02
C TRP A 30 -1.73 14.76 7.48
N LEU A 31 -1.27 15.86 6.87
CA LEU A 31 -1.03 15.91 5.42
C LEU A 31 0.06 14.92 4.99
N LEU A 32 1.13 14.79 5.77
CA LEU A 32 2.19 13.81 5.51
C LEU A 32 1.69 12.37 5.66
N LEU A 33 0.85 12.07 6.66
CA LEU A 33 0.21 10.77 6.84
C LEU A 33 -0.73 10.44 5.66
N LEU A 34 -1.53 11.42 5.21
CA LEU A 34 -2.38 11.28 4.01
C LEU A 34 -1.54 11.00 2.76
N SER A 35 -0.41 11.71 2.59
CA SER A 35 0.51 11.44 1.48
C SER A 35 1.05 10.00 1.53
N GLY A 36 1.34 9.49 2.73
CA GLY A 36 1.75 8.10 2.96
C GLY A 36 0.66 7.10 2.57
N ILE A 37 -0.60 7.38 2.86
CA ILE A 37 -1.74 6.55 2.40
C ILE A 37 -1.79 6.54 0.87
N VAL A 38 -1.70 7.71 0.22
CA VAL A 38 -1.77 7.81 -1.25
C VAL A 38 -0.65 7.02 -1.91
N LEU A 39 0.60 7.18 -1.43
CA LEU A 39 1.75 6.42 -1.91
C LEU A 39 1.57 4.92 -1.68
N GLY A 40 1.05 4.53 -0.51
CA GLY A 40 0.70 3.15 -0.19
C GLY A 40 -0.32 2.58 -1.18
N ILE A 41 -1.40 3.31 -1.46
CA ILE A 41 -2.45 2.88 -2.41
C ILE A 41 -1.84 2.65 -3.80
N ILE A 42 -1.03 3.59 -4.30
CA ILE A 42 -0.36 3.46 -5.59
C ILE A 42 0.52 2.20 -5.61
N ALA A 43 1.32 1.98 -4.56
CA ALA A 43 2.14 0.79 -4.44
C ALA A 43 1.31 -0.51 -4.44
N GLY A 44 0.22 -0.55 -3.68
CA GLY A 44 -0.69 -1.70 -3.63
C GLY A 44 -1.35 -1.99 -4.98
N LEU A 45 -1.72 -0.96 -5.75
CA LEU A 45 -2.26 -1.10 -7.10
C LEU A 45 -1.22 -1.71 -8.05
N VAL A 46 0.02 -1.23 -8.05
CA VAL A 46 1.10 -1.73 -8.91
C VAL A 46 1.47 -3.17 -8.55
N GLN A 47 1.56 -3.50 -7.25
CA GLN A 47 1.80 -4.86 -6.79
C GLN A 47 0.71 -5.82 -7.29
N ARG A 48 -0.56 -5.44 -7.15
CA ARG A 48 -1.67 -6.29 -7.61
C ARG A 48 -1.71 -6.41 -9.13
N TRP A 49 -1.42 -5.34 -9.85
CA TRP A 49 -1.28 -5.36 -11.30
C TRP A 49 -0.23 -6.38 -11.77
N ALA A 50 0.94 -6.42 -11.12
CA ALA A 50 1.99 -7.38 -11.44
C ALA A 50 1.50 -8.82 -11.20
N VAL A 51 0.82 -9.07 -10.08
CA VAL A 51 0.24 -10.39 -9.79
C VAL A 51 -0.78 -10.81 -10.86
N VAL A 52 -1.66 -9.92 -11.28
CA VAL A 52 -2.66 -10.23 -12.30
C VAL A 52 -2.03 -10.47 -13.67
N ARG A 53 -1.04 -9.66 -14.07
CA ARG A 53 -0.30 -9.90 -15.32
C ARG A 53 0.43 -11.24 -15.33
N GLN A 54 0.96 -11.67 -14.18
CA GLN A 54 1.60 -12.98 -14.07
C GLN A 54 0.58 -14.11 -14.21
N ARG A 55 -0.61 -13.98 -13.60
CA ARG A 55 -1.70 -14.96 -13.76
C ARG A 55 -2.24 -15.05 -15.19
N LEU A 56 -2.16 -13.94 -15.92
CA LEU A 56 -2.51 -13.87 -17.34
C LEU A 56 -1.41 -14.39 -18.28
N GLY A 57 -0.25 -14.82 -17.76
CA GLY A 57 0.88 -15.25 -18.57
C GLY A 57 1.63 -14.12 -19.27
N LEU A 58 1.31 -12.84 -18.98
CA LEU A 58 1.92 -11.68 -19.62
C LEU A 58 3.32 -11.34 -19.07
N ILE A 59 3.63 -11.78 -17.85
CA ILE A 59 4.94 -11.60 -17.22
C ILE A 59 5.40 -12.87 -16.53
N THR A 60 6.72 -13.08 -16.50
CA THR A 60 7.33 -14.20 -15.78
C THR A 60 7.27 -14.00 -14.26
N PRO A 61 7.38 -15.10 -13.47
CA PRO A 61 7.42 -15.02 -12.00
C PRO A 61 8.53 -14.10 -11.48
N ASP A 62 9.70 -14.06 -12.14
CA ASP A 62 10.83 -13.22 -11.74
C ASP A 62 10.54 -11.74 -11.96
N LYS A 63 9.96 -11.39 -13.12
CA LYS A 63 9.51 -10.02 -13.40
C LYS A 63 8.47 -9.56 -12.38
N LYS A 64 7.53 -10.42 -11.98
CA LYS A 64 6.58 -10.13 -10.91
C LYS A 64 7.29 -9.82 -9.59
N ARG A 65 8.26 -10.66 -9.20
CA ARG A 65 9.02 -10.47 -7.96
C ARG A 65 9.78 -9.15 -7.98
N LEU A 66 10.41 -8.81 -9.11
CA LEU A 66 11.12 -7.55 -9.30
C LEU A 66 10.19 -6.34 -9.18
N TRP A 67 8.99 -6.38 -9.77
CA TRP A 67 7.98 -5.31 -9.61
C TRP A 67 7.55 -5.13 -8.16
N ILE A 68 7.29 -6.22 -7.43
CA ILE A 68 6.85 -6.14 -6.03
C ILE A 68 7.95 -5.55 -5.15
N ILE A 69 9.19 -6.05 -5.27
CA ILE A 69 10.34 -5.56 -4.51
C ILE A 69 10.65 -4.11 -4.89
N GLY A 70 10.71 -3.82 -6.19
CA GLY A 70 11.03 -2.48 -6.70
C GLY A 70 10.07 -1.41 -6.20
N VAL A 71 8.76 -1.70 -6.18
CA VAL A 71 7.76 -0.76 -5.64
C VAL A 71 7.95 -0.51 -4.14
N ILE A 72 8.28 -1.53 -3.36
CA ILE A 72 8.55 -1.37 -1.91
C ILE A 72 9.80 -0.50 -1.72
N VAL A 73 10.88 -0.78 -2.46
CA VAL A 73 12.13 -0.01 -2.40
C VAL A 73 11.88 1.46 -2.77
N VAL A 74 11.15 1.70 -3.86
CA VAL A 74 10.77 3.07 -4.28
C VAL A 74 9.96 3.77 -3.19
N LEU A 75 8.99 3.09 -2.56
CA LEU A 75 8.19 3.67 -1.48
C LEU A 75 9.06 4.07 -0.29
N VAL A 76 10.03 3.23 0.09
CA VAL A 76 10.99 3.55 1.16
C VAL A 76 11.86 4.74 0.77
N ILE A 77 12.41 4.78 -0.45
CA ILE A 77 13.24 5.90 -0.92
C ILE A 77 12.46 7.21 -0.90
N VAL A 78 11.24 7.22 -1.44
CA VAL A 78 10.37 8.41 -1.44
C VAL A 78 10.08 8.86 -0.01
N LYS A 79 9.79 7.92 0.90
CA LYS A 79 9.54 8.25 2.31
C LYS A 79 10.77 8.83 3.00
N VAL A 80 11.95 8.26 2.78
CA VAL A 80 13.22 8.78 3.32
C VAL A 80 13.51 10.17 2.77
N ALA A 81 13.33 10.37 1.46
CA ALA A 81 13.50 11.68 0.84
C ALA A 81 12.57 12.73 1.46
N ILE A 82 11.28 12.42 1.61
CA ILE A 82 10.31 13.30 2.28
C ILE A 82 10.79 13.65 3.70
N ASN A 83 11.27 12.67 4.47
CA ASN A 83 11.76 12.91 5.83
C ASN A 83 13.01 13.81 5.86
N VAL A 84 13.89 13.73 4.86
CA VAL A 84 15.08 14.60 4.73
C VAL A 84 14.68 16.03 4.38
N PHE A 85 13.75 16.22 3.44
CA PHE A 85 13.32 17.55 3.01
C PHE A 85 12.33 18.23 3.95
N ILE A 86 11.57 17.45 4.72
CA ILE A 86 10.47 17.92 5.57
C ILE A 86 10.68 17.35 6.98
N PRO A 87 11.56 17.98 7.80
CA PRO A 87 11.71 17.62 9.20
C PRO A 87 10.34 17.72 9.89
N SER A 88 9.89 16.61 10.46
CA SER A 88 8.57 16.48 11.06
C SER A 88 8.63 15.50 12.22
N TYR A 89 7.63 15.56 13.11
CA TYR A 89 7.48 14.60 14.21
C TYR A 89 7.47 13.14 13.70
N LEU A 90 6.89 12.92 12.51
CA LEU A 90 6.83 11.60 11.85
C LEU A 90 8.20 11.05 11.39
N ALA A 91 9.22 11.90 11.34
CA ALA A 91 10.58 11.53 10.94
C ALA A 91 11.54 11.40 12.12
N THR A 92 11.26 12.09 13.23
CA THR A 92 12.20 12.21 14.37
C THR A 92 11.73 11.48 15.62
N SER A 93 10.42 11.30 15.81
CA SER A 93 9.86 10.54 16.93
C SER A 93 9.68 9.07 16.58
N ASN A 94 10.00 8.18 17.52
CA ASN A 94 9.77 6.74 17.37
C ASN A 94 8.27 6.45 17.11
N SER A 95 7.37 7.05 17.90
CA SER A 95 5.93 6.92 17.72
C SER A 95 5.46 7.49 16.37
N GLY A 96 6.05 8.61 15.93
CA GLY A 96 5.74 9.21 14.63
C GLY A 96 6.16 8.34 13.44
N ILE A 97 7.32 7.68 13.55
CA ILE A 97 7.80 6.73 12.54
C ILE A 97 6.85 5.55 12.42
N TYR A 98 6.48 4.91 13.54
CA TYR A 98 5.54 3.79 13.54
C TYR A 98 4.17 4.20 13.01
N LEU A 99 3.67 5.38 13.38
CA LEU A 99 2.42 5.91 12.87
C LEU A 99 2.48 6.07 11.34
N SER A 100 3.58 6.59 10.80
CA SER A 100 3.75 6.70 9.35
C SER A 100 3.80 5.33 8.65
N ILE A 101 4.37 4.30 9.28
CA ILE A 101 4.39 2.94 8.75
C ILE A 101 2.98 2.37 8.73
N VAL A 102 2.21 2.54 9.80
CA VAL A 102 0.80 2.12 9.87
C VAL A 102 0.01 2.72 8.70
N TYR A 103 0.13 4.03 8.47
CA TYR A 103 -0.59 4.68 7.36
C TYR A 103 -0.16 4.17 5.98
N ALA A 104 1.14 3.94 5.76
CA ALA A 104 1.65 3.40 4.51
C ALA A 104 1.16 1.96 4.24
N ILE A 105 1.18 1.10 5.26
CA ILE A 105 0.67 -0.28 5.17
C ILE A 105 -0.85 -0.28 4.95
N GLY A 106 -1.58 0.56 5.69
CA GLY A 106 -3.02 0.74 5.51
C GLY A 106 -3.36 1.12 4.07
N GLY A 107 -2.68 2.13 3.53
CA GLY A 107 -2.78 2.52 2.13
C GLY A 107 -2.47 1.38 1.16
N LEU A 108 -1.39 0.62 1.39
CA LEU A 108 -1.01 -0.52 0.54
C LEU A 108 -2.10 -1.59 0.50
N LEU A 109 -2.65 -1.97 1.64
CA LEU A 109 -3.74 -2.94 1.73
C LEU A 109 -5.00 -2.44 1.02
N LEU A 110 -5.33 -1.15 1.17
CA LEU A 110 -6.43 -0.53 0.45
C LEU A 110 -6.20 -0.58 -1.07
N GLY A 111 -5.05 -0.14 -1.57
CA GLY A 111 -4.73 -0.16 -3.00
C GLY A 111 -4.78 -1.57 -3.59
N HIS A 112 -4.23 -2.55 -2.87
CA HIS A 112 -4.28 -3.95 -3.26
C HIS A 112 -5.72 -4.48 -3.35
N ALA A 113 -6.59 -4.06 -2.43
CA ALA A 113 -8.01 -4.45 -2.46
C ALA A 113 -8.82 -3.70 -3.53
N LEU A 114 -8.53 -2.41 -3.76
CA LEU A 114 -9.20 -1.57 -4.75
C LEU A 114 -8.97 -2.08 -6.18
N TYR A 115 -7.76 -2.55 -6.49
CA TYR A 115 -7.47 -3.13 -7.81
C TYR A 115 -8.46 -4.23 -8.21
N LEU A 116 -8.80 -5.12 -7.26
CA LEU A 116 -9.74 -6.23 -7.51
C LEU A 116 -11.18 -5.78 -7.71
N ARG A 117 -11.55 -4.61 -7.18
CA ARG A 117 -12.86 -4.03 -7.37
C ARG A 117 -13.02 -3.45 -8.78
N PHE A 118 -11.97 -2.85 -9.34
CA PHE A 118 -12.00 -2.27 -10.68
C PHE A 118 -11.66 -3.26 -11.80
N LYS A 119 -10.86 -4.30 -11.52
CA LYS A 119 -10.58 -5.40 -12.44
C LYS A 119 -10.75 -6.74 -11.71
N PRO A 120 -11.97 -7.31 -11.69
CA PRO A 120 -12.16 -8.68 -11.22
C PRO A 120 -11.26 -9.61 -12.03
N MET A 121 -10.58 -10.54 -11.36
CA MET A 121 -9.62 -11.42 -12.02
C MET A 121 -10.34 -12.27 -13.07
N PRO A 122 -9.87 -12.30 -14.33
CA PRO A 122 -10.38 -13.26 -15.30
C PRO A 122 -10.09 -14.69 -14.79
N GLN A 123 -11.06 -15.59 -14.99
CA GLN A 123 -10.93 -16.99 -14.59
C GLN A 123 -9.69 -17.60 -15.27
N PRO A 124 -8.91 -18.43 -14.56
CA PRO A 124 -7.76 -19.09 -15.15
C PRO A 124 -8.23 -19.94 -16.34
N ALA A 125 -7.56 -19.79 -17.48
CA ALA A 125 -7.88 -20.46 -18.75
C ALA A 125 -7.86 -22.01 -18.70
N LYS A 126 -7.50 -22.62 -17.56
CA LYS A 126 -7.39 -24.08 -17.39
C LYS A 126 -8.70 -24.86 -17.26
N LEU A 127 -9.86 -24.24 -17.49
CA LEU A 127 -11.18 -24.92 -17.41
C LEU A 127 -11.92 -24.99 -18.75
N ARG A 128 -11.32 -24.54 -19.85
CA ARG A 128 -11.96 -24.59 -21.18
C ARG A 128 -11.56 -25.79 -22.05
N ASP A 129 -10.55 -26.55 -21.65
CA ASP A 129 -9.96 -27.60 -22.50
C ASP A 129 -10.33 -29.05 -22.09
N ASN A 130 -11.07 -29.24 -21.00
CA ASN A 130 -11.52 -30.57 -20.54
C ASN A 130 -13.01 -30.82 -20.86
N ARG A 131 -13.54 -30.20 -21.92
CA ARG A 131 -14.91 -30.43 -22.42
C ARG A 131 -14.93 -30.67 -23.93
N MET A 132 -14.04 -31.53 -24.41
CA MET A 132 -14.19 -32.23 -25.69
C MET A 132 -13.93 -33.71 -25.48
#